data_AF-A0AAU5G9E5-F1
#
_entry.id   AF-A0AAU5G9E5-F1
#
_cell.length_a   1.000
_cell.length_b   1.000
_cell.length_c   1.000
_cell.angle_alpha   90.00
_cell.angle_beta   90.00
_cell.angle_gamma   90.00
#
_symmetry.space_group_name_H-M   'P 1'
#
loop_
_entity.id
_entity.type
_entity.pdbx_description
1 polymer ?
#
loop_
_entity_poly.entity_id
_entity_poly.type
_entity_poly.pdbx_seq_one_letter_code
_entity_poly.pdbx_strand_id
1 'polypeptide(L)'
;MTTPANYRQGSTWLQTSPVDFENKLTDGDRVDKRISEVPELKIPHPGVWEISYHARSYTGGTAAASELVRTALFKNGQLIPGTEAITGGHTIMQTTAGQTILEKFDVNDVITLHAYRIGTNPVSVISNGDGRTGVMAHWVSPGF
;
A
#
# COMPACT_ATOMS: atom_id res chain seq x y z
N MET A 1 7.96 35.30 -15.77
CA MET A 1 6.85 34.90 -14.88
C MET A 1 6.02 33.90 -15.67
N THR A 2 6.24 32.60 -15.47
CA THR A 2 5.51 31.54 -16.17
C THR A 2 4.19 31.30 -15.45
N THR A 3 3.08 31.49 -16.15
CA THR A 3 1.74 31.18 -15.67
C THR A 3 1.70 29.71 -15.22
N PRO A 4 1.26 29.37 -14.00
CA PRO A 4 1.08 27.98 -13.61
C PRO A 4 0.10 27.32 -14.57
N ALA A 5 0.38 26.09 -15.00
CA ALA A 5 -0.58 25.31 -15.77
C ALA A 5 -1.88 25.21 -14.97
N ASN A 6 -3.01 25.59 -15.59
CA ASN A 6 -4.34 25.40 -15.01
C ASN A 6 -4.67 23.90 -15.02
N TYR A 7 -4.14 23.15 -14.06
CA TYR A 7 -4.61 21.80 -13.78
C TYR A 7 -6.08 21.89 -13.38
N ARG A 8 -6.95 21.15 -14.08
CA ARG A 8 -8.35 21.00 -13.60
C ARG A 8 -8.28 20.34 -12.23
N GLN A 9 -8.69 21.06 -11.19
CA GLN A 9 -8.87 20.49 -9.87
C GLN A 9 -9.71 19.21 -9.97
N GLY A 10 -9.29 18.13 -9.30
CA GLY A 10 -10.06 16.88 -9.31
C GLY A 10 -9.85 15.96 -10.53
N SER A 11 -9.00 16.27 -11.50
CA SER A 11 -8.90 15.45 -12.74
C SER A 11 -7.76 14.43 -12.78
N THR A 12 -6.85 14.43 -11.81
CA THR A 12 -5.65 13.58 -11.87
C THR A 12 -5.85 12.30 -11.07
N TRP A 13 -5.71 11.16 -11.76
CA TRP A 13 -5.75 9.81 -11.20
C TRP A 13 -4.43 9.10 -11.43
N LEU A 14 -3.92 8.43 -10.39
CA LEU A 14 -2.77 7.56 -10.45
C LEU A 14 -3.19 6.17 -9.98
N GLN A 15 -2.72 5.13 -10.65
CA GLN A 15 -2.98 3.76 -10.25
C GLN A 15 -1.83 2.86 -10.68
N THR A 16 -1.48 1.91 -9.83
CA THR A 16 -0.56 0.83 -10.18
C THR A 16 -1.22 -0.15 -11.14
N SER A 17 -0.52 -0.55 -12.20
CA SER A 17 -0.98 -1.64 -13.06
C SER A 17 -1.10 -2.96 -12.29
N PRO A 18 -2.04 -3.86 -12.66
CA PRO A 18 -2.06 -5.21 -12.13
C PRO A 18 -0.72 -5.90 -12.39
N VAL A 19 -0.22 -6.58 -11.36
CA VAL A 19 1.00 -7.38 -11.39
C VAL A 19 0.70 -8.75 -10.78
N ASP A 20 1.33 -9.79 -11.33
CA ASP A 20 1.24 -11.16 -10.81
C ASP A 20 2.53 -11.47 -10.04
N PHE A 21 2.42 -11.75 -8.75
CA PHE A 21 3.58 -11.99 -7.89
C PHE A 21 3.25 -12.72 -6.58
N GLU A 22 4.29 -13.32 -6.00
CA GLU A 22 4.33 -13.74 -4.61
C GLU A 22 5.59 -13.19 -3.94
N ASN A 23 5.41 -12.25 -3.01
CA ASN A 23 6.49 -11.68 -2.22
C ASN A 23 6.48 -12.29 -0.81
N LYS A 24 7.40 -13.21 -0.55
CA LYS A 24 7.57 -13.84 0.77
C LYS A 24 8.20 -12.85 1.76
N LEU A 25 7.58 -12.71 2.94
CA LEU A 25 8.13 -11.86 4.00
C LEU A 25 9.07 -12.69 4.87
N THR A 26 10.32 -12.78 4.43
CA THR A 26 11.37 -13.58 5.08
C THR A 26 12.17 -12.80 6.12
N ASP A 27 11.93 -11.50 6.24
CA ASP A 27 12.61 -10.62 7.19
C ASP A 27 12.22 -10.96 8.65
N GLY A 28 12.84 -10.25 9.59
CA GLY A 28 12.52 -10.38 11.01
C GLY A 28 11.05 -10.11 11.31
N ASP A 29 10.59 -10.63 12.46
CA ASP A 29 9.27 -10.28 12.99
C ASP A 29 9.13 -8.76 13.10
N ARG A 30 8.03 -8.20 12.59
CA ARG A 30 7.74 -6.76 12.58
C ARG A 30 8.80 -5.87 11.90
N VAL A 31 9.51 -6.40 10.91
CA VAL A 31 10.43 -5.62 10.06
C VAL A 31 9.73 -5.26 8.75
N ASP A 32 9.48 -3.96 8.54
CA ASP A 32 8.86 -3.45 7.31
C ASP A 32 9.74 -3.75 6.08
N LYS A 33 9.13 -4.40 5.09
CA LYS A 33 9.70 -4.69 3.78
C LYS A 33 8.91 -3.97 2.70
N ARG A 34 9.59 -3.26 1.80
CA ARG A 34 8.97 -2.71 0.58
C ARG A 34 8.54 -3.86 -0.34
N ILE A 35 7.30 -3.82 -0.83
CA ILE A 35 6.81 -4.72 -1.88
C ILE A 35 7.14 -4.11 -3.23
N SER A 36 8.33 -4.40 -3.75
CA SER A 36 8.87 -3.76 -4.97
C SER A 36 8.12 -4.13 -6.26
N GLU A 37 7.39 -5.25 -6.25
CA GLU A 37 6.57 -5.71 -7.36
C GLU A 37 5.37 -4.78 -7.59
N VAL A 38 4.93 -4.07 -6.56
CA VAL A 38 3.94 -2.99 -6.69
C VAL A 38 4.68 -1.71 -7.07
N PRO A 39 4.43 -1.14 -8.27
CA PRO A 39 5.06 0.10 -8.69
C PRO A 39 4.82 1.23 -7.69
N GLU A 40 5.81 2.09 -7.51
CA GLU A 40 5.64 3.31 -6.72
C GLU A 40 4.80 4.34 -7.47
N LEU A 41 4.00 5.12 -6.73
CA LEU A 41 3.27 6.26 -7.30
C LEU A 41 4.01 7.54 -6.95
N LYS A 42 4.36 8.31 -7.98
CA LYS A 42 5.00 9.61 -7.82
C LYS A 42 3.96 10.73 -7.98
N ILE A 43 3.88 11.60 -6.98
CA ILE A 43 2.90 12.69 -6.95
C ILE A 43 3.30 13.81 -7.93
N PRO A 44 2.47 14.13 -8.93
CA PRO A 44 2.78 15.16 -9.92
C PRO A 44 2.42 16.56 -9.44
N HIS A 45 1.50 16.70 -8.48
CA HIS A 45 0.97 17.99 -8.02
C HIS A 45 0.83 17.98 -6.49
N PRO A 46 1.23 19.07 -5.81
CA PRO A 46 1.01 19.18 -4.38
C PRO A 46 -0.49 19.30 -4.07
N GLY A 47 -0.85 18.98 -2.84
CA GLY A 47 -2.21 19.16 -2.34
C GLY A 47 -2.75 17.94 -1.61
N VAL A 48 -4.07 17.88 -1.47
CA VAL A 48 -4.77 16.78 -0.83
C VAL A 48 -5.10 15.71 -1.87
N TRP A 49 -4.74 14.47 -1.55
CA TRP A 49 -5.03 13.30 -2.35
C TRP A 49 -5.87 12.31 -1.54
N GLU A 50 -6.89 11.72 -2.18
CA GLU A 50 -7.49 10.49 -1.70
C GLU A 50 -6.60 9.34 -2.16
N ILE A 51 -6.13 8.52 -1.22
CA ILE A 51 -5.34 7.34 -1.53
C ILE A 51 -6.11 6.13 -1.07
N SER A 52 -6.21 5.14 -1.94
CA SER A 52 -6.75 3.83 -1.62
C SER A 52 -5.70 2.79 -1.93
N TYR A 53 -5.57 1.78 -1.06
CA TYR A 53 -4.82 0.60 -1.40
C TYR A 53 -5.56 -0.64 -0.93
N HIS A 54 -5.19 -1.76 -1.53
CA HIS A 54 -5.60 -3.08 -1.12
C HIS A 54 -4.41 -4.01 -1.32
N ALA A 55 -4.22 -4.94 -0.40
CA ALA A 55 -3.16 -5.91 -0.44
C ALA A 55 -3.68 -7.27 -0.01
N ARG A 56 -3.40 -8.29 -0.81
CA ARG A 56 -3.76 -9.68 -0.52
C ARG A 56 -2.60 -10.35 0.20
N SER A 57 -2.83 -10.71 1.45
CA SER A 57 -1.90 -11.50 2.24
C SER A 57 -2.25 -12.98 2.17
N TYR A 58 -1.24 -13.84 2.17
CA TYR A 58 -1.34 -15.23 2.59
C TYR A 58 -0.69 -15.37 3.98
N THR A 59 -1.35 -16.06 4.90
CA THR A 59 -0.82 -16.34 6.24
C THR A 59 -0.90 -17.82 6.56
N GLY A 60 0.18 -18.40 7.08
CA GLY A 60 0.30 -19.80 7.48
C GLY A 60 -0.06 -20.04 8.96
N GLY A 61 -1.17 -19.49 9.43
CA GLY A 61 -1.62 -19.67 10.82
C GLY A 61 -1.96 -21.12 11.15
N THR A 62 -1.90 -21.48 12.43
CA THR A 62 -2.30 -22.80 12.93
C THR A 62 -3.14 -22.66 14.19
N ALA A 63 -3.80 -23.74 14.62
CA ALA A 63 -4.52 -23.74 15.88
C ALA A 63 -3.63 -23.34 17.08
N ALA A 64 -2.34 -23.68 17.05
CA ALA A 64 -1.38 -23.40 18.12
C ALA A 64 -0.72 -22.01 18.03
N ALA A 65 -0.69 -21.39 16.84
CA ALA A 65 0.03 -20.15 16.61
C ALA A 65 -0.70 -19.27 15.59
N SER A 66 -0.94 -18.01 15.97
CA SER A 66 -1.44 -17.00 15.05
C SER A 66 -0.31 -16.51 14.16
N GLU A 67 -0.61 -16.31 12.89
CA GLU A 67 0.27 -15.65 11.94
C GLU A 67 -0.47 -14.50 11.29
N LEU A 68 0.12 -13.30 11.31
CA LEU A 68 -0.49 -12.09 10.76
C LEU A 68 0.46 -11.40 9.77
N VAL A 69 -0.13 -10.63 8.86
CA VAL A 69 0.58 -9.67 8.03
C VAL A 69 0.00 -8.29 8.30
N ARG A 70 0.87 -7.31 8.57
CA ARG A 70 0.51 -5.90 8.45
C ARG A 70 0.94 -5.41 7.08
N THR A 71 0.07 -4.66 6.43
CA THR A 71 0.39 -3.84 5.26
C THR A 71 0.16 -2.37 5.58
N ALA A 72 0.92 -1.48 4.96
CA ALA A 72 0.75 -0.04 5.08
C ALA A 72 1.37 0.71 3.90
N LEU A 73 0.95 1.95 3.69
CA LEU A 73 1.56 2.85 2.72
C LEU A 73 2.63 3.70 3.37
N PHE A 74 3.68 3.98 2.60
CA PHE A 74 4.79 4.83 3.00
C PHE A 74 4.92 5.99 2.02
N LYS A 75 5.17 7.19 2.55
CA LYS A 75 5.51 8.42 1.83
C LYS A 75 6.99 8.71 2.03
N ASN A 76 7.78 8.70 0.97
CA ASN A 76 9.24 8.95 1.01
C ASN A 76 9.96 8.09 2.07
N GLY A 77 9.56 6.83 2.22
CA GLY A 77 10.13 5.91 3.21
C GLY A 77 9.65 6.11 4.64
N GLN A 78 8.67 6.98 4.89
CA GLN A 78 7.99 7.13 6.18
C GLN A 78 6.57 6.59 6.10
N LEU A 79 6.14 5.88 7.15
CA LEU A 79 4.77 5.40 7.26
C LEU A 79 3.75 6.54 7.16
N ILE A 80 2.69 6.34 6.38
CA ILE A 80 1.51 7.21 6.40
C ILE A 80 0.54 6.66 7.47
N PRO A 81 0.34 7.37 8.60
CA PRO A 81 -0.52 6.86 9.68
C PRO A 81 -1.97 6.68 9.24
N GLY A 82 -2.61 5.62 9.71
CA GLY A 82 -3.99 5.28 9.36
C GLY A 82 -4.11 4.44 8.09
N THR A 83 -3.00 4.13 7.41
CA THR A 83 -2.97 3.22 6.26
C THR A 83 -2.72 1.77 6.67
N GLU A 84 -2.64 1.46 7.95
CA GLU A 84 -2.41 0.11 8.42
C GLU A 84 -3.62 -0.81 8.20
N ALA A 85 -3.35 -2.00 7.67
CA ALA A 85 -4.29 -3.12 7.70
C ALA A 85 -3.58 -4.38 8.18
N ILE A 86 -4.20 -5.09 9.13
CA ILE A 86 -3.71 -6.37 9.67
C ILE A 86 -4.67 -7.48 9.27
N THR A 87 -4.12 -8.57 8.76
CA THR A 87 -4.85 -9.77 8.34
C THR A 87 -4.16 -11.03 8.86
N GLY A 88 -4.91 -12.12 9.00
CA GLY A 88 -4.38 -13.41 9.45
C GLY A 88 -5.11 -13.95 10.69
N GLY A 89 -4.52 -14.97 11.32
CA GLY A 89 -5.06 -15.58 12.53
C GLY A 89 -4.53 -16.98 12.78
N HIS A 90 -5.31 -17.81 13.49
CA HIS A 90 -4.99 -19.19 13.86
C HIS A 90 -5.32 -20.23 12.77
N THR A 91 -5.25 -19.84 11.51
CA THR A 91 -5.54 -20.73 10.38
C THR A 91 -4.83 -20.26 9.12
N ILE A 92 -4.71 -21.15 8.14
CA ILE A 92 -4.22 -20.78 6.81
C ILE A 92 -5.30 -19.99 6.10
N MET A 93 -4.98 -18.77 5.66
CA MET A 93 -5.95 -17.94 4.96
C MET A 93 -5.30 -17.01 3.93
N GLN A 94 -6.14 -16.61 2.97
CA GLN A 94 -5.87 -15.48 2.08
C GLN A 94 -6.92 -14.41 2.33
N THR A 95 -6.46 -13.18 2.53
CA THR A 95 -7.33 -12.04 2.84
C THR A 95 -6.82 -10.82 2.09
N THR A 96 -7.73 -10.09 1.44
CA THR A 96 -7.44 -8.79 0.85
C THR A 96 -7.97 -7.72 1.81
N ALA A 97 -7.09 -6.86 2.29
CA ALA A 97 -7.44 -5.74 3.15
C ALA A 97 -6.68 -4.48 2.71
N GLY A 98 -7.14 -3.33 3.18
CA GLY A 98 -6.50 -2.05 2.89
C GLY A 98 -7.32 -0.91 3.46
N GLN A 99 -6.91 0.32 3.14
CA GLN A 99 -7.52 1.54 3.64
C GLN A 99 -7.69 2.56 2.53
N THR A 100 -8.66 3.43 2.71
CA THR A 100 -8.81 4.67 1.94
C THR A 100 -8.68 5.85 2.90
N ILE A 101 -7.81 6.81 2.58
CA ILE A 101 -7.54 7.99 3.41
C ILE A 101 -7.42 9.25 2.55
N LEU A 102 -7.49 10.41 3.20
CA LEU A 102 -7.07 11.68 2.64
C LEU A 102 -5.73 12.08 3.25
N GLU A 103 -4.75 12.44 2.43
CA GLU A 103 -3.42 12.84 2.89
C GLU A 103 -2.86 13.98 2.05
N LYS A 104 -2.05 14.84 2.67
CA LYS A 104 -1.36 15.93 1.97
C LYS A 104 -0.01 15.46 1.43
N PHE A 105 0.24 15.77 0.16
CA PHE A 105 1.50 15.50 -0.53
C PHE A 105 2.11 16.76 -1.13
N ASP A 106 3.42 16.74 -1.26
CA ASP A 106 4.20 17.66 -2.07
C ASP A 106 4.52 17.05 -3.44
N VAL A 107 4.93 17.91 -4.38
CA VAL A 107 5.37 17.45 -5.70
C VAL A 107 6.58 16.53 -5.57
N ASN A 108 6.57 15.43 -6.32
CA ASN A 108 7.57 14.36 -6.29
C ASN A 108 7.57 13.46 -5.06
N ASP A 109 6.65 13.64 -4.11
CA ASP A 109 6.47 12.63 -3.06
C ASP A 109 6.20 11.25 -3.70
N VAL A 110 6.78 10.23 -3.09
CA VAL A 110 6.71 8.84 -3.57
C VAL A 110 5.92 8.01 -2.58
N ILE A 111 4.89 7.33 -3.09
CA ILE A 111 4.07 6.38 -2.33
C ILE A 111 4.53 4.95 -2.65
N THR A 112 4.83 4.18 -1.61
CA THR A 112 5.19 2.75 -1.70
C THR A 112 4.33 1.88 -0.79
N LEU A 113 4.10 0.63 -1.20
CA LEU A 113 3.47 -0.38 -0.35
C LEU A 113 4.52 -1.15 0.44
N HIS A 114 4.31 -1.27 1.74
CA HIS A 114 5.15 -2.03 2.65
C HIS A 114 4.34 -3.08 3.40
N ALA A 115 5.01 -4.14 3.83
CA ALA A 115 4.43 -5.14 4.69
C ALA A 115 5.44 -5.72 5.67
N TYR A 116 4.95 -6.26 6.78
CA TYR A 116 5.73 -7.12 7.65
C TYR A 116 4.89 -8.27 8.18
N ARG A 117 5.58 -9.31 8.65
CA ARG A 117 4.96 -10.43 9.35
C ARG A 117 4.87 -10.19 10.85
N ILE A 118 3.86 -10.79 11.48
CA ILE A 118 3.76 -10.95 12.92
C ILE A 118 3.61 -12.44 13.21
N GLY A 119 4.67 -13.04 13.73
CA GLY A 119 4.77 -14.48 13.95
C GLY A 119 5.98 -15.10 13.26
N THR A 120 5.99 -16.43 13.21
CA THR A 120 7.15 -17.23 12.77
C THR A 120 6.87 -18.09 11.55
N ASN A 121 5.61 -18.30 11.20
CA ASN A 121 5.20 -19.16 10.10
C ASN A 121 5.32 -18.45 8.74
N PRO A 122 5.20 -19.20 7.63
CA PRO A 122 5.27 -18.61 6.30
C PRO A 122 4.14 -17.59 6.05
N VAL A 123 4.52 -16.43 5.52
CA VAL A 123 3.58 -15.42 5.01
C VAL A 123 4.09 -14.80 3.72
N SER A 124 3.16 -14.27 2.92
CA SER A 124 3.47 -13.51 1.72
C SER A 124 2.43 -12.44 1.44
N VAL A 125 2.85 -11.39 0.74
CA VAL A 125 1.95 -10.52 -0.03
C VAL A 125 1.90 -11.07 -1.43
N ILE A 126 0.70 -11.28 -1.95
CA ILE A 126 0.46 -11.90 -3.25
C ILE A 126 -0.42 -10.99 -4.11
N SER A 127 -0.32 -11.15 -5.41
CA SER A 127 -1.30 -10.63 -6.36
C SER A 127 -1.38 -11.61 -7.49
N ASN A 128 -2.59 -11.92 -7.94
CA ASN A 128 -2.75 -12.64 -9.19
C ASN A 128 -2.96 -11.60 -10.30
N GLY A 129 -3.03 -12.02 -11.56
CA GLY A 129 -3.41 -11.13 -12.69
C GLY A 129 -4.78 -10.44 -12.56
N ASP A 130 -5.54 -10.70 -11.48
CA ASP A 130 -6.77 -10.04 -11.10
C ASP A 130 -6.57 -8.69 -10.39
N GLY A 131 -5.33 -8.32 -10.04
CA GLY A 131 -5.00 -7.00 -9.49
C GLY A 131 -5.43 -6.78 -8.04
N ARG A 132 -5.51 -7.85 -7.22
CA ARG A 132 -5.89 -7.78 -5.80
C ARG A 132 -4.84 -7.19 -4.85
N THR A 133 -3.69 -6.76 -5.37
CA THR A 133 -2.78 -5.90 -4.63
C THR A 133 -2.40 -4.70 -5.49
N GLY A 134 -2.62 -3.49 -4.98
CA GLY A 134 -2.34 -2.27 -5.72
C GLY A 134 -2.60 -1.01 -4.90
N VAL A 135 -2.21 0.13 -5.47
CA VAL A 135 -2.39 1.47 -4.90
C VAL A 135 -3.03 2.36 -5.95
N MET A 136 -3.98 3.18 -5.52
CA MET A 136 -4.65 4.21 -6.31
C MET A 136 -4.58 5.54 -5.57
N ALA A 137 -4.48 6.64 -6.32
CA ALA A 137 -4.55 7.98 -5.76
C ALA A 137 -5.33 8.93 -6.68
N HIS A 138 -6.17 9.77 -6.08
CA HIS A 138 -6.95 10.80 -6.77
C HIS A 138 -6.64 12.17 -6.18
N TRP A 139 -6.30 13.14 -7.02
CA TRP A 139 -6.03 14.49 -6.57
C TRP A 139 -7.33 15.22 -6.29
N VAL A 140 -7.59 15.54 -5.02
CA VAL A 140 -8.87 16.13 -4.56
C VAL A 140 -8.82 17.64 -4.61
N SER A 141 -7.75 18.26 -4.10
CA SER A 141 -7.61 19.71 -4.08
C SER A 141 -6.14 20.16 -4.03
N PRO A 142 -5.79 21.38 -4.46
CA PRO A 142 -4.44 21.94 -4.31
C PRO A 142 -4.03 22.21 -2.86
N GLY A 143 -4.91 21.99 -1.88
CA GLY A 143 -4.76 22.46 -0.51
C GLY A 143 -5.23 23.90 -0.34
N PHE A 144 -5.43 24.29 0.92
CA PHE A 144 -5.73 25.66 1.35
C PHE A 144 -4.43 26.40 1.67
#